data_AF-A0A1Y0H770-F1
#
_entry.id   AF-A0A1Y0H770-F1
#
_cell.length_a   1.000
_cell.length_b   1.000
_cell.length_c   1.000
_cell.angle_alpha   90.00
_cell.angle_beta   90.00
_cell.angle_gamma   90.00
#
_symmetry.space_group_name_H-M   'P 1'
#
loop_
_entity.id
_entity.type
_entity.pdbx_description
1 polymer ?
#
loop_
_entity_poly.entity_id
_entity_poly.type
_entity_poly.pdbx_seq_one_letter_code
_entity_poly.pdbx_strand_id
1 'polypeptide(L)'
;MAHRKRNRGFSLTETVVTAALSTAVIGSSAGLFAYTVRRVQTESVELAVASQAQELADEMSALVQNCGYVKLESSNGQVSLLALVPSNDLDTDGDGVPDTAAPSSISPAGHEMYSATSYEGFMWTLPAGSTPGKIERLRNSTEGGSKNMLIIDESWASRDGKPRWNMIRNVEFTSDPLRRETTFTITASANLSTGEAADSLNNGNAAEFKVTRVVNWGLSK
;
A
#
# COMPACT_ATOMS: atom_id res chain seq x y z
N MET A 1 81.09 -15.25 18.57
CA MET A 1 80.08 -14.27 18.12
C MET A 1 78.71 -14.79 18.50
N ALA A 2 78.13 -14.29 19.59
CA ALA A 2 76.79 -14.71 20.03
C ALA A 2 75.75 -13.70 19.54
N HIS A 3 74.92 -14.10 18.59
CA HIS A 3 73.73 -13.34 18.18
C HIS A 3 72.76 -13.26 19.37
N ARG A 4 72.70 -12.10 20.03
CA ARG A 4 71.62 -11.77 20.96
C ARG A 4 70.31 -11.66 20.16
N LYS A 5 69.47 -12.69 20.21
CA LYS A 5 68.04 -12.58 19.89
C LYS A 5 67.42 -11.58 20.87
N ARG A 6 67.14 -10.35 20.43
CA ARG A 6 66.27 -9.41 21.14
C ARG A 6 64.85 -9.98 21.07
N ASN A 7 64.40 -10.63 22.14
CA ASN A 7 62.98 -10.89 22.33
C ASN A 7 62.28 -9.53 22.43
N ARG A 8 61.57 -9.15 21.36
CA ARG A 8 60.65 -8.01 21.34
C ARG A 8 59.37 -8.43 22.08
N GLY A 9 59.43 -8.44 23.41
CA GLY A 9 58.22 -8.56 24.24
C GLY A 9 57.56 -7.20 24.38
N PHE A 10 56.26 -7.13 24.14
CA PHE A 10 55.45 -5.94 24.44
C PHE A 10 55.53 -5.62 25.93
N SER A 11 55.69 -4.34 26.27
CA SER A 11 55.63 -3.88 27.66
C SER A 11 54.19 -4.01 28.18
N LEU A 12 54.02 -4.35 29.47
CA LEU A 12 52.70 -4.41 30.14
C LEU A 12 51.88 -3.12 29.94
N THR A 13 52.54 -1.96 29.97
CA THR A 13 51.91 -0.66 29.68
C THR A 13 51.43 -0.54 28.24
N GLU A 14 52.20 -1.07 27.29
CA GLU A 14 51.90 -1.04 25.86
C GLU A 14 50.70 -1.97 25.53
N THR A 15 50.61 -3.11 26.21
CA THR A 15 49.45 -4.02 26.13
C THR A 15 48.18 -3.35 26.69
N VAL A 16 48.28 -2.67 27.83
CA VAL A 16 47.13 -1.96 28.44
C VAL A 16 46.65 -0.81 27.56
N VAL A 17 47.57 -0.01 27.02
CA VAL A 17 47.23 1.08 26.09
C VAL A 17 46.58 0.53 24.81
N THR A 18 47.12 -0.57 24.27
CA THR A 18 46.56 -1.22 23.08
C THR A 18 45.16 -1.78 23.35
N ALA A 19 44.94 -2.40 24.52
CA ALA A 19 43.63 -2.89 24.91
C ALA A 19 42.61 -1.76 25.12
N ALA A 20 43.02 -0.65 25.75
CA ALA A 20 42.17 0.52 25.94
C ALA A 20 41.77 1.18 24.61
N LEU A 21 42.74 1.36 23.70
CA LEU A 21 42.49 1.89 22.36
C LEU A 21 41.58 0.95 21.54
N SER A 22 41.83 -0.35 21.59
CA SER A 22 41.00 -1.34 20.89
C SER A 22 39.55 -1.32 21.41
N THR A 23 39.37 -1.22 22.72
CA THR A 23 38.04 -1.14 23.34
C THR A 23 37.32 0.15 22.95
N ALA A 24 38.03 1.28 22.91
CA ALA A 24 37.45 2.55 22.45
C ALA A 24 37.03 2.47 20.98
N VAL A 25 37.87 1.92 20.10
CA VAL A 25 37.56 1.75 18.67
C VAL A 25 36.37 0.82 18.46
N ILE A 26 36.32 -0.31 19.17
CA ILE A 26 35.20 -1.26 19.09
C ILE A 26 33.91 -0.60 19.61
N GLY A 27 33.97 0.10 20.73
CA GLY A 27 32.82 0.81 21.30
C GLY A 27 32.27 1.90 20.37
N SER A 28 33.15 2.72 19.80
CA SER A 28 32.77 3.73 18.80
C SER A 28 32.19 3.10 17.53
N SER A 29 32.78 2.00 17.06
CA SER A 29 32.29 1.28 15.86
C SER A 29 30.92 0.64 16.10
N ALA A 30 30.71 0.03 17.27
CA ALA A 30 29.42 -0.55 17.65
C ALA A 30 28.33 0.53 17.77
N GLY A 31 28.66 1.70 18.33
CA GLY A 31 27.73 2.83 18.41
C GLY A 31 27.34 3.37 17.03
N LEU A 32 28.31 3.53 16.12
CA LEU A 32 28.04 3.94 14.74
C LEU A 32 27.19 2.89 14.01
N PHE A 33 27.52 1.61 14.17
CA PHE A 33 26.74 0.53 13.57
C PHE A 33 25.29 0.54 14.05
N ALA A 34 25.06 0.60 15.37
CA ALA A 34 23.71 0.65 15.94
C ALA A 34 22.92 1.87 15.44
N TYR A 35 23.56 3.03 15.32
CA TYR A 35 22.94 4.23 14.74
C TYR A 35 22.57 4.02 13.27
N THR A 36 23.48 3.49 12.44
CA THR A 36 23.22 3.25 11.02
C THR A 36 22.09 2.25 10.80
N VAL A 37 22.06 1.14 11.56
CA VAL A 37 20.99 0.14 11.47
C VAL A 37 19.64 0.76 11.80
N ARG A 38 19.56 1.54 12.89
CA ARG A 38 18.31 2.20 13.28
C ARG A 38 17.84 3.18 12.22
N ARG A 39 18.75 3.95 11.62
CA ARG A 39 18.41 4.89 10.55
C ARG A 39 17.88 4.17 9.32
N VAL A 40 18.55 3.09 8.89
CA VAL A 40 18.10 2.28 7.73
C VAL A 40 16.73 1.66 8.02
N GLN A 41 16.47 1.19 9.24
CA GLN A 41 15.16 0.68 9.64
C GLN A 41 14.07 1.76 9.52
N THR A 42 14.33 2.97 10.00
CA THR A 42 13.38 4.09 9.88
C THR A 42 13.08 4.43 8.42
N GLU A 43 14.12 4.61 7.59
CA GLU A 43 13.96 4.92 6.16
C GLU A 43 13.23 3.79 5.41
N SER A 44 13.50 2.53 5.76
CA SER A 44 12.79 1.36 5.23
C SER A 44 11.30 1.39 5.58
N VAL A 45 10.94 1.72 6.82
CA VAL A 45 9.53 1.76 7.25
C VAL A 45 8.80 2.90 6.55
N GLU A 46 9.41 4.08 6.45
CA GLU A 46 8.86 5.21 5.70
C GLU A 46 8.59 4.86 4.23
N LEU A 47 9.54 4.19 3.59
CA LEU A 47 9.38 3.73 2.20
C LEU A 47 8.24 2.71 2.07
N ALA A 48 8.12 1.77 3.02
CA ALA A 48 7.05 0.77 2.99
C ALA A 48 5.66 1.41 3.13
N VAL A 49 5.52 2.41 4.01
CA VAL A 49 4.26 3.16 4.20
C VAL A 49 3.89 3.91 2.92
N ALA A 50 4.84 4.60 2.31
CA ALA A 50 4.62 5.30 1.05
C ALA A 50 4.28 4.34 -0.10
N SER A 51 5.00 3.21 -0.19
CA SER A 51 4.79 2.20 -1.22
C SER A 51 3.39 1.60 -1.17
N GLN A 52 2.89 1.20 0.01
CA GLN A 52 1.53 0.64 0.14
C GLN A 52 0.46 1.66 -0.25
N ALA A 53 0.62 2.91 0.18
CA ALA A 53 -0.32 3.98 -0.17
C ALA A 53 -0.33 4.25 -1.68
N GLN A 54 0.83 4.23 -2.32
CA GLN A 54 0.95 4.41 -3.78
C GLN A 54 0.39 3.23 -4.56
N GLU A 55 0.72 1.99 -4.18
CA GLU A 55 0.21 0.77 -4.83
C GLU A 55 -1.32 0.74 -4.78
N LEU A 56 -1.91 1.02 -3.60
CA LEU A 56 -3.36 1.13 -3.48
C LEU A 56 -3.90 2.28 -4.35
N ALA A 57 -3.24 3.44 -4.34
CA ALA A 57 -3.66 4.58 -5.16
C ALA A 57 -3.61 4.27 -6.67
N ASP A 58 -2.62 3.50 -7.13
CA ASP A 58 -2.47 3.06 -8.52
C ASP A 58 -3.60 2.09 -8.90
N GLU A 59 -3.88 1.06 -8.08
CA GLU A 59 -4.99 0.14 -8.32
C GLU A 59 -6.34 0.85 -8.37
N MET A 60 -6.58 1.77 -7.43
CA MET A 60 -7.82 2.57 -7.43
C MET A 60 -7.90 3.50 -8.64
N SER A 61 -6.77 4.07 -9.07
CA SER A 61 -6.72 4.90 -10.28
C SER A 61 -7.11 4.09 -11.52
N ALA A 62 -6.55 2.90 -11.66
CA ALA A 62 -6.81 2.02 -12.80
C ALA A 62 -8.31 1.66 -12.90
N LEU A 63 -8.93 1.27 -11.77
CA LEU A 63 -10.36 0.96 -11.74
C LEU A 63 -11.22 2.17 -12.14
N VAL A 64 -10.93 3.35 -11.59
CA VAL A 64 -11.71 4.58 -11.84
C VAL A 64 -11.53 5.06 -13.28
N GLN A 65 -10.33 4.99 -13.85
CA GLN A 65 -10.07 5.39 -15.23
C GLN A 65 -10.83 4.52 -16.23
N ASN A 66 -10.95 3.23 -15.95
CA ASN A 66 -11.57 2.26 -16.85
C ASN A 66 -13.09 2.10 -16.65
N CYS A 67 -13.71 2.95 -15.81
CA CYS A 67 -15.15 2.85 -15.54
C CYS A 67 -15.98 3.88 -16.31
N GLY A 68 -17.24 3.52 -16.59
CA GLY A 68 -18.19 4.42 -17.23
C GLY A 68 -18.85 5.40 -16.26
N TYR A 69 -18.97 5.00 -15.00
CA TYR A 69 -19.69 5.77 -13.98
C TYR A 69 -19.19 5.40 -12.58
N VAL A 70 -19.11 6.39 -11.70
CA VAL A 70 -18.75 6.21 -10.29
C VAL A 70 -19.89 6.67 -9.38
N LYS A 71 -20.17 5.89 -8.35
CA LYS A 71 -21.08 6.22 -7.25
C LYS A 71 -20.38 6.02 -5.91
N LEU A 72 -20.64 6.92 -4.97
CA LEU A 72 -20.29 6.72 -3.57
C LEU A 72 -21.52 6.25 -2.81
N GLU A 73 -21.35 5.22 -1.98
CA GLU A 73 -22.36 4.77 -1.02
C GLU A 73 -21.78 4.84 0.37
N SER A 74 -22.53 5.37 1.33
CA SER A 74 -22.17 5.33 2.75
C SER A 74 -23.25 4.61 3.53
N SER A 75 -22.87 3.60 4.30
CA SER A 75 -23.78 2.85 5.16
C SER A 75 -23.09 2.52 6.48
N ASN A 76 -23.73 2.82 7.62
CA ASN A 76 -23.24 2.45 8.95
C ASN A 76 -21.76 2.80 9.24
N GLY A 77 -21.27 3.93 8.72
CA GLY A 77 -19.87 4.35 8.89
C GLY A 77 -18.87 3.69 7.94
N GLN A 78 -19.33 2.87 6.99
CA GLN A 78 -18.52 2.41 5.87
C GLN A 78 -18.75 3.34 4.68
N VAL A 79 -17.69 3.60 3.92
CA VAL A 79 -17.78 4.35 2.66
C VAL A 79 -17.27 3.45 1.54
N SER A 80 -18.11 3.26 0.54
CA SER A 80 -17.83 2.43 -0.62
C SER A 80 -17.78 3.30 -1.87
N LEU A 81 -16.71 3.14 -2.63
CA LEU A 81 -16.54 3.61 -3.99
C LEU A 81 -17.00 2.49 -4.92
N LEU A 82 -18.09 2.70 -5.63
CA LEU A 82 -18.62 1.77 -6.63
C LEU A 82 -18.42 2.33 -8.03
N ALA A 83 -17.70 1.61 -8.86
CA ALA A 83 -17.45 1.91 -10.26
C ALA A 83 -18.24 0.94 -11.13
N LEU A 84 -18.93 1.46 -12.14
CA LEU A 84 -19.57 0.66 -13.17
C LEU A 84 -18.53 0.34 -14.25
N VAL A 85 -18.00 -0.86 -14.19
CA VAL A 85 -17.00 -1.37 -15.13
C VAL A 85 -17.66 -2.25 -16.19
N PRO A 86 -17.15 -2.27 -17.42
CA PRO A 86 -17.51 -3.29 -18.39
C PRO A 86 -17.19 -4.68 -17.83
N SER A 87 -17.96 -5.69 -18.21
CA SER A 87 -17.74 -7.09 -17.82
C SER A 87 -17.22 -7.95 -18.97
N ASN A 88 -16.91 -7.32 -20.10
CA ASN A 88 -16.32 -7.94 -21.28
C ASN A 88 -14.81 -7.72 -21.23
N ASP A 89 -14.18 -8.24 -20.19
CA ASP A 89 -12.75 -8.09 -20.05
C ASP A 89 -12.04 -9.17 -20.88
N LEU A 90 -11.12 -8.72 -21.73
CA LEU A 90 -10.14 -9.56 -22.39
C LEU A 90 -8.89 -9.63 -21.51
N ASP A 91 -8.31 -10.81 -21.47
CA ASP A 91 -6.95 -11.03 -20.98
C ASP A 91 -6.01 -10.85 -22.18
N THR A 92 -5.42 -9.66 -22.28
CA THR A 92 -4.63 -9.23 -23.45
C THR A 92 -3.18 -9.69 -23.35
N ASP A 93 -2.65 -9.85 -22.14
CA ASP A 93 -1.28 -10.30 -21.89
C ASP A 93 -1.17 -11.81 -21.62
N GLY A 94 -2.29 -12.51 -21.46
CA GLY A 94 -2.38 -13.97 -21.35
C GLY A 94 -2.02 -14.52 -19.97
N ASP A 95 -2.06 -13.69 -18.92
CA ASP A 95 -1.72 -14.08 -17.56
C ASP A 95 -2.88 -14.76 -16.80
N GLY A 96 -4.05 -14.87 -17.45
CA GLY A 96 -5.27 -15.43 -16.90
C GLY A 96 -6.11 -14.42 -16.12
N VAL A 97 -5.70 -13.15 -16.07
CA VAL A 97 -6.41 -12.04 -15.45
C VAL A 97 -6.94 -11.10 -16.54
N PRO A 98 -8.26 -10.98 -16.68
CA PRO A 98 -8.93 -9.84 -17.31
C PRO A 98 -8.22 -8.48 -17.12
N ASP A 99 -7.62 -7.91 -18.18
CA ASP A 99 -6.83 -6.66 -18.11
C ASP A 99 -7.43 -5.50 -18.92
N THR A 100 -8.18 -5.79 -19.98
CA THR A 100 -8.65 -4.79 -20.94
C THR A 100 -10.12 -5.00 -21.28
N ALA A 101 -10.96 -4.00 -20.99
CA ALA A 101 -12.36 -4.04 -21.38
C ALA A 101 -12.52 -3.89 -22.91
N ALA A 102 -13.08 -4.89 -23.57
CA ALA A 102 -13.37 -4.82 -25.00
C ALA A 102 -14.80 -4.30 -25.26
N PRO A 103 -14.97 -3.32 -26.16
CA PRO A 103 -16.29 -2.86 -26.55
C PRO A 103 -17.05 -3.96 -27.28
N SER A 104 -18.30 -4.18 -26.88
CA SER A 104 -19.21 -5.13 -27.53
C SER A 104 -19.64 -4.71 -28.94
N SER A 105 -19.60 -3.42 -29.21
CA SER A 105 -19.91 -2.84 -30.51
C SER A 105 -19.38 -1.40 -30.57
N ILE A 106 -19.36 -0.84 -31.77
CA ILE A 106 -19.13 0.57 -32.00
C ILE A 106 -20.44 1.16 -32.51
N SER A 107 -20.95 2.18 -31.84
CA SER A 107 -22.16 2.90 -32.24
C SER A 107 -22.00 3.51 -33.64
N PRO A 108 -23.11 3.84 -34.34
CA PRO A 108 -23.04 4.47 -35.66
C PRO A 108 -22.26 5.80 -35.71
N ALA A 109 -22.03 6.43 -34.56
CA ALA A 109 -21.24 7.64 -34.42
C ALA A 109 -19.74 7.38 -34.09
N GLY A 110 -19.30 6.12 -34.09
CA GLY A 110 -17.91 5.74 -33.86
C GLY A 110 -17.56 5.48 -32.39
N HIS A 111 -18.55 5.46 -31.49
CA HIS A 111 -18.32 5.35 -30.05
C HIS A 111 -18.42 3.92 -29.55
N GLU A 112 -17.53 3.55 -28.64
CA GLU A 112 -17.50 2.25 -27.99
C GLU A 112 -18.75 1.99 -27.13
N MET A 113 -19.38 0.84 -27.32
CA MET A 113 -20.53 0.40 -26.55
C MET A 113 -20.22 -0.93 -25.86
N TYR A 114 -20.52 -1.03 -24.57
CA TYR A 114 -20.27 -2.20 -23.74
C TYR A 114 -21.60 -2.88 -23.39
N SER A 115 -21.77 -4.16 -23.72
CA SER A 115 -23.05 -4.88 -23.68
C SER A 115 -23.45 -5.37 -22.29
N ALA A 116 -22.47 -5.53 -21.40
CA ALA A 116 -22.68 -5.97 -20.05
C ALA A 116 -21.74 -5.17 -19.13
N THR A 117 -22.30 -4.54 -18.11
CA THR A 117 -21.57 -3.81 -17.08
C THR A 117 -21.88 -4.41 -15.72
N SER A 118 -20.89 -4.34 -14.82
CA SER A 118 -21.03 -4.74 -13.42
C SER A 118 -20.48 -3.65 -12.52
N TYR A 119 -21.02 -3.59 -11.30
CA TYR A 119 -20.40 -2.79 -10.27
C TYR A 119 -19.20 -3.55 -9.70
N GLU A 120 -18.08 -2.86 -9.61
CA GLU A 120 -16.91 -3.24 -8.82
C GLU A 120 -16.47 -2.04 -8.01
N GLY A 121 -15.64 -2.24 -6.98
CA GLY A 121 -15.30 -1.11 -6.14
C GLY A 121 -14.39 -1.42 -4.98
N PHE A 122 -14.31 -0.42 -4.11
CA PHE A 122 -13.56 -0.50 -2.86
C PHE A 122 -14.45 -0.03 -1.71
N MET A 123 -14.34 -0.69 -0.57
CA MET A 123 -15.03 -0.33 0.66
C MET A 123 -14.03 -0.07 1.76
N TRP A 124 -14.07 1.12 2.33
CA TRP A 124 -13.35 1.42 3.56
C TRP A 124 -14.26 1.15 4.76
N THR A 125 -13.82 0.23 5.61
CA THR A 125 -14.44 -0.02 6.91
C THR A 125 -13.68 0.76 7.97
N LEU A 126 -14.36 1.71 8.62
CA LEU A 126 -13.80 2.46 9.75
C LEU A 126 -13.38 1.51 10.89
N PRO A 127 -12.32 1.86 11.64
CA PRO A 127 -11.94 1.10 12.83
C PRO A 127 -13.08 1.10 13.87
N ALA A 128 -13.31 -0.05 14.48
CA ALA A 128 -14.32 -0.24 15.52
C ALA A 128 -13.74 -1.02 16.70
N GLY A 129 -13.71 -0.39 17.87
CA GLY A 129 -13.08 -0.97 19.07
C GLY A 129 -11.59 -1.23 18.84
N SER A 130 -11.16 -2.48 19.00
CA SER A 130 -9.79 -2.94 18.75
C SER A 130 -9.55 -3.43 17.32
N THR A 131 -10.57 -3.37 16.44
CA THR A 131 -10.44 -3.82 15.05
C THR A 131 -9.91 -2.67 14.21
N PRO A 132 -8.73 -2.79 13.58
CA PRO A 132 -8.22 -1.75 12.70
C PRO A 132 -9.14 -1.57 11.49
N GLY A 133 -9.16 -0.35 10.95
CA GLY A 133 -9.84 -0.08 9.70
C GLY A 133 -9.23 -0.90 8.57
N LYS A 134 -10.05 -1.29 7.59
CA LYS A 134 -9.60 -2.11 6.46
C LYS A 134 -10.23 -1.63 5.16
N ILE A 135 -9.43 -1.71 4.09
CA ILE A 135 -9.90 -1.53 2.72
C ILE A 135 -10.17 -2.90 2.11
N GLU A 136 -11.33 -3.04 1.48
CA GLU A 136 -11.80 -4.29 0.88
C GLU A 136 -12.19 -4.03 -0.57
N ARG A 137 -11.87 -4.96 -1.48
CA ARG A 137 -12.32 -4.90 -2.86
C ARG A 137 -13.69 -5.56 -2.97
N LEU A 138 -14.62 -4.88 -3.63
CA LEU A 138 -15.95 -5.36 -3.92
C LEU A 138 -16.01 -5.83 -5.37
N ARG A 139 -16.46 -7.06 -5.58
CA ARG A 139 -16.64 -7.67 -6.91
C ARG A 139 -18.00 -8.32 -7.03
N ASN A 140 -18.45 -8.58 -8.26
CA ASN A 140 -19.70 -9.29 -8.47
C ASN A 140 -19.57 -10.77 -8.06
N SER A 141 -20.62 -11.34 -7.48
CA SER A 141 -20.65 -12.77 -7.16
C SER A 141 -20.80 -13.61 -8.43
N THR A 142 -19.81 -14.44 -8.71
CA THR A 142 -19.86 -15.43 -9.80
C THR A 142 -20.71 -16.66 -9.44
N GLU A 143 -20.97 -16.91 -8.15
CA GLU A 143 -21.53 -18.18 -7.66
C GLU A 143 -23.06 -18.22 -7.47
N GLY A 144 -23.79 -17.14 -7.73
CA GLY A 144 -25.19 -17.04 -7.27
C GLY A 144 -26.26 -16.75 -8.33
N GLY A 145 -25.93 -16.57 -9.61
CA GLY A 145 -26.88 -16.14 -10.64
C GLY A 145 -27.48 -14.73 -10.45
N SER A 146 -27.22 -14.08 -9.31
CA SER A 146 -27.63 -12.71 -9.01
C SER A 146 -26.51 -11.75 -9.36
N LYS A 147 -26.58 -11.13 -10.54
CA LYS A 147 -25.60 -10.14 -11.04
C LYS A 147 -25.57 -8.81 -10.27
N ASN A 148 -26.40 -8.67 -9.22
CA ASN A 148 -26.59 -7.44 -8.47
C ASN A 148 -26.04 -7.51 -7.04
N MET A 149 -25.43 -8.63 -6.64
CA MET A 149 -24.88 -8.79 -5.29
C MET A 149 -23.36 -8.64 -5.33
N LEU A 150 -22.86 -7.56 -4.73
CA LEU A 150 -21.43 -7.37 -4.51
C LEU A 150 -20.98 -8.19 -3.31
N ILE A 151 -19.88 -8.91 -3.49
CA ILE A 151 -19.20 -9.66 -2.45
C ILE A 151 -17.82 -9.09 -2.21
N ILE A 152 -17.31 -9.26 -0.99
CA ILE A 152 -15.94 -8.91 -0.64
C ILE A 152 -15.01 -9.94 -1.27
N ASP A 153 -13.99 -9.44 -1.98
CA ASP A 153 -12.89 -10.27 -2.45
C ASP A 153 -11.88 -10.50 -1.32
N GLU A 154 -12.12 -11.54 -0.51
CA GLU A 154 -11.23 -11.91 0.58
C GLU A 154 -9.82 -12.30 0.11
N SER A 155 -9.70 -12.81 -1.12
CA SER A 155 -8.42 -13.20 -1.71
C SER A 155 -7.55 -11.99 -2.09
N TRP A 156 -8.18 -10.86 -2.46
CA TRP A 156 -7.48 -9.59 -2.66
C TRP A 156 -7.22 -8.86 -1.33
N ALA A 157 -8.18 -8.91 -0.40
CA ALA A 157 -8.08 -8.17 0.86
C ALA A 157 -7.06 -8.78 1.84
N SER A 158 -6.71 -10.06 1.68
CA SER A 158 -5.74 -10.77 2.52
C SER A 158 -4.55 -11.30 1.72
N ARG A 159 -3.37 -11.24 2.32
CA ARG A 159 -2.14 -11.86 1.79
C ARG A 159 -1.48 -12.63 2.93
N ASP A 160 -1.24 -13.93 2.71
CA ASP A 160 -0.62 -14.84 3.70
C ASP A 160 -1.34 -14.84 5.07
N GLY A 161 -2.67 -14.78 5.06
CA GLY A 161 -3.50 -14.78 6.28
C GLY A 161 -3.46 -13.47 7.08
N LYS A 162 -2.85 -12.40 6.52
CA LYS A 162 -2.84 -11.04 7.09
C LYS A 162 -3.56 -10.07 6.16
N PRO A 163 -4.08 -8.93 6.68
CA PRO A 163 -4.60 -7.87 5.81
C PRO A 163 -3.53 -7.42 4.82
N ARG A 164 -3.87 -7.36 3.52
CA ARG A 164 -2.95 -6.91 2.46
C ARG A 164 -2.42 -5.50 2.73
N TRP A 165 -3.28 -4.64 3.28
CA TRP A 165 -3.05 -3.21 3.46
C TRP A 165 -2.94 -2.84 4.94
N ASN A 166 -1.97 -3.43 5.65
CA ASN A 166 -1.85 -3.27 7.10
C ASN A 166 -1.38 -1.87 7.54
N MET A 167 -0.75 -1.08 6.67
CA MET A 167 -0.29 0.27 7.02
C MET A 167 -1.34 1.35 6.74
N ILE A 168 -2.41 1.04 6.00
CA ILE A 168 -3.46 2.01 5.68
C ILE A 168 -4.31 2.30 6.93
N ARG A 169 -4.59 3.58 7.17
CA ARG A 169 -5.36 4.07 8.32
C ARG A 169 -6.64 4.76 7.98
N ASN A 170 -6.71 5.34 6.80
CA ASN A 170 -7.90 6.00 6.34
C ASN A 170 -7.91 6.03 4.82
N VAL A 171 -9.10 5.85 4.26
CA VAL A 171 -9.35 6.10 2.84
C VAL A 171 -10.62 6.92 2.75
N GLU A 172 -10.50 8.10 2.15
CA GLU A 172 -11.60 9.02 1.94
C GLU A 172 -11.92 9.12 0.45
N PHE A 173 -13.21 9.10 0.14
CA PHE A 173 -13.71 9.21 -1.22
C PHE A 173 -14.54 10.47 -1.38
N THR A 174 -14.29 11.21 -2.45
CA THR A 174 -15.19 12.24 -2.96
C THR A 174 -15.38 12.06 -4.45
N SER A 175 -16.59 12.30 -4.95
CA SER A 175 -16.91 12.18 -6.37
C SER A 175 -17.66 13.43 -6.81
N ASP A 176 -17.25 13.99 -7.94
CA ASP A 176 -17.95 15.07 -8.65
C ASP A 176 -18.52 14.50 -9.96
N PRO A 177 -19.82 14.14 -9.97
CA PRO A 177 -20.48 13.60 -11.15
C PRO A 177 -20.60 14.58 -12.32
N LEU A 178 -20.53 15.90 -12.07
CA LEU A 178 -20.64 16.91 -13.12
C LEU A 178 -19.33 17.02 -13.90
N ARG A 179 -18.20 16.94 -13.20
CA ARG A 179 -16.85 16.94 -13.79
C ARG A 179 -16.37 15.55 -14.21
N ARG A 180 -17.07 14.51 -13.77
CA ARG A 180 -16.65 13.11 -13.91
C ARG A 180 -15.29 12.85 -13.26
N GLU A 181 -15.11 13.42 -12.07
CA GLU A 181 -13.88 13.31 -11.30
C GLU A 181 -14.17 12.54 -10.01
N THR A 182 -13.26 11.67 -9.61
CA THR A 182 -13.25 11.07 -8.28
C THR A 182 -11.92 11.40 -7.64
N THR A 183 -11.98 11.95 -6.44
CA THR A 183 -10.82 12.16 -5.60
C THR A 183 -10.80 11.12 -4.51
N PHE A 184 -9.68 10.43 -4.35
CA PHE A 184 -9.45 9.60 -3.19
C PHE A 184 -8.20 10.04 -2.46
N THR A 185 -8.30 9.98 -1.14
CA THR A 185 -7.22 10.34 -0.23
C THR A 185 -6.92 9.15 0.64
N ILE A 186 -5.70 8.64 0.55
CA ILE A 186 -5.22 7.49 1.31
C ILE A 186 -4.20 8.00 2.32
N THR A 187 -4.45 7.71 3.59
CA THR A 187 -3.51 7.94 4.68
C THR A 187 -2.97 6.60 5.17
N ALA A 188 -1.65 6.46 5.15
CA ALA A 188 -0.94 5.31 5.67
C ALA A 188 -0.03 5.73 6.81
N SER A 189 0.15 4.84 7.79
CA SER A 189 1.10 5.07 8.88
C SER A 189 1.74 3.77 9.37
N ALA A 190 2.92 3.89 9.97
CA ALA A 190 3.56 2.81 10.71
C ALA A 190 4.39 3.36 11.86
N ASN A 191 4.50 2.58 12.93
CA ASN A 191 5.37 2.90 14.05
C ASN A 191 6.83 2.61 13.66
N LEU A 192 7.71 3.60 13.82
CA LEU A 192 9.11 3.50 13.44
C LEU A 192 9.92 2.49 14.29
N SER A 193 9.43 2.13 15.48
CA SER A 193 10.10 1.13 16.33
C SER A 193 9.69 -0.31 16.06
N THR A 194 8.45 -0.55 15.62
CA THR A 194 7.93 -1.91 15.38
C THR A 194 7.78 -2.25 13.91
N GLY A 195 7.71 -1.24 13.03
CA GLY A 195 7.35 -1.41 11.62
C GLY A 195 5.88 -1.81 11.41
N GLU A 196 5.10 -1.88 12.49
CA GLU A 196 3.69 -2.26 12.47
C GLU A 196 2.79 -1.03 12.36
N ALA A 197 1.51 -1.31 12.14
CA ALA A 197 0.49 -0.31 12.14
C ALA A 197 0.54 0.57 13.41
N ALA A 198 0.66 1.89 13.27
CA ALA A 198 0.53 2.79 14.42
C ALA A 198 -0.95 2.89 14.86
N ASP A 199 -1.24 2.54 16.12
CA ASP A 199 -2.57 2.64 16.74
C ASP A 199 -3.10 4.08 16.85
N SER A 200 -2.20 5.07 16.76
CA SER A 200 -2.55 6.48 16.70
C SER A 200 -1.63 7.22 15.72
N LEU A 201 -2.19 8.18 14.98
CA LEU A 201 -1.43 9.06 14.07
C LEU A 201 -0.45 10.00 14.81
N ASN A 202 -0.40 9.99 16.16
CA ASN A 202 0.16 11.09 16.95
C ASN A 202 1.18 10.73 18.04
N ASN A 203 1.76 9.53 18.05
CA ASN A 203 2.74 9.17 19.10
C ASN A 203 4.17 9.72 18.88
N GLY A 204 4.40 10.60 17.91
CA GLY A 204 5.70 11.23 17.65
C GLY A 204 6.82 10.29 17.16
N ASN A 205 6.55 8.98 17.09
CA ASN A 205 7.46 7.94 16.60
C ASN A 205 6.78 7.10 15.50
N ALA A 206 5.99 7.74 14.66
CA ALA A 206 5.30 7.13 13.53
C ALA A 206 5.66 7.85 12.24
N ALA A 207 5.86 7.08 11.17
CA ALA A 207 5.86 7.60 9.82
C ALA A 207 4.40 7.72 9.36
N GLU A 208 4.04 8.85 8.78
CA GLU A 208 2.74 9.06 8.13
C GLU A 208 2.97 9.51 6.69
N PHE A 209 2.22 8.92 5.77
CA PHE A 209 2.21 9.31 4.38
C PHE A 209 0.77 9.47 3.91
N LYS A 210 0.51 10.58 3.21
CA LYS A 210 -0.79 10.91 2.66
C LYS A 210 -0.66 11.12 1.16
N VAL A 211 -1.45 10.39 0.39
CA VAL A 211 -1.57 10.58 -1.05
C VAL A 211 -3.00 10.93 -1.41
N THR A 212 -3.15 11.97 -2.22
CA THR A 212 -4.45 12.37 -2.78
C THR A 212 -4.32 12.33 -4.29
N ARG A 213 -5.26 11.63 -4.95
CA ARG A 213 -5.34 11.60 -6.41
C ARG A 213 -6.72 12.01 -6.85
N VAL A 214 -6.75 12.81 -7.91
CA VAL A 214 -7.96 13.16 -8.66
C VAL A 214 -7.89 12.39 -9.96
N VAL A 215 -8.91 11.59 -10.23
CA VAL A 215 -8.97 10.70 -11.39
C VAL A 215 -10.27 10.97 -12.13
N ASN A 216 -10.13 11.25 -13.42
CA ASN A 216 -11.27 11.37 -14.33
C ASN A 216 -11.79 9.98 -14.69
N TRP A 217 -13.11 9.88 -14.80
CA TRP A 217 -13.82 8.68 -15.22
C TRP A 217 -14.81 8.99 -16.33
N GLY A 218 -15.38 7.94 -16.90
CA GLY A 218 -16.24 8.03 -18.06
C GLY A 218 -15.45 7.65 -19.31
N LEU A 219 -15.77 6.46 -19.80
CA LEU A 219 -15.39 5.97 -21.12
C LEU A 219 -15.56 7.11 -22.14
N SER A 220 -14.54 7.34 -22.97
CA SER A 220 -14.50 8.45 -23.91
C SER A 220 -15.79 8.46 -24.73
N LYS A 221 -16.50 9.59 -24.70
CA LYS A 221 -17.79 9.75 -25.37
C LYS A 221 -17.69 9.51 -26.85
#